data_AF-A0A3P1SNT5-F1
#
_entry.id   AF-A0A3P1SNT5-F1
#
_cell.length_a   1.000
_cell.length_b   1.000
_cell.length_c   1.000
_cell.angle_alpha   90.00
_cell.angle_beta   90.00
_cell.angle_gamma   90.00
#
_symmetry.space_group_name_H-M   'P 1'
#
loop_
_entity.id
_entity.type
_entity.pdbx_description
1 polymer ?
#
loop_
_entity_poly.entity_id
_entity_poly.type
_entity_poly.pdbx_seq_one_letter_code
_entity_poly.pdbx_strand_id
1 'polypeptide(L)' 'MFLVIAEQLLMLAGLSVFVVSLVLYVVRTRDIKSILVFWQSTIEFTKREFLINRVGLSMMVVAVLLRFYNHFVA' A
#
# COMPACT_ATOMS: atom_id res chain seq x y z
N MET A 1 2.22 20.96 12.23
CA MET A 1 3.13 20.93 11.05
C MET A 1 3.87 19.60 10.92
N PHE A 2 4.56 19.11 11.97
CA PHE A 2 5.29 17.82 11.94
C PHE A 2 4.38 16.60 11.65
N LEU A 3 3.22 16.52 12.31
CA LEU A 3 2.23 15.44 12.12
C LEU A 3 1.70 15.36 10.67
N VAL A 4 1.47 16.51 10.04
CA VAL A 4 0.99 16.59 8.64
C VAL A 4 2.04 16.06 7.66
N ILE A 5 3.31 16.40 7.88
CA ILE A 5 4.42 15.90 7.06
C ILE A 5 4.61 14.39 7.29
N ALA A 6 4.53 13.93 8.55
CA ALA A 6 4.65 12.52 8.90
C ALA A 6 3.52 11.67 8.28
N GLU A 7 2.27 12.14 8.33
CA GLU A 7 1.13 11.55 7.63
C GLU A 7 1.43 11.37 6.13
N GLN A 8 1.84 12.46 5.48
CA GLN A 8 2.04 12.48 4.03
C GLN A 8 3.18 11.55 3.61
N LEU A 9 4.28 11.54 4.38
CA LEU A 9 5.39 10.61 4.16
C LEU A 9 4.98 9.16 4.40
N LEU A 10 4.20 8.88 5.45
CA LEU A 10 3.72 7.54 5.74
C LEU A 10 2.79 7.02 4.65
N MET A 11 1.92 7.88 4.13
CA MET A 11 1.02 7.57 3.02
C MET A 11 1.82 7.26 1.74
N LEU A 12 2.81 8.09 1.41
CA LEU A 12 3.66 7.91 0.24
C LEU A 12 4.53 6.65 0.36
N ALA A 13 5.07 6.38 1.55
CA ALA A 13 5.85 5.19 1.83
C ALA A 13 4.99 3.92 1.78
N GLY A 14 3.77 3.96 2.32
CA GLY A 14 2.83 2.83 2.23
C GLY A 14 2.46 2.53 0.78
N LEU A 15 2.19 3.58 -0.01
CA LEU A 15 1.91 3.47 -1.44
C LEU A 15 3.09 2.88 -2.21
N SER A 16 4.32 3.33 -1.94
CA SER A 16 5.49 2.81 -2.66
C SER A 16 5.74 1.34 -2.35
N VAL A 17 5.63 0.92 -1.07
CA VAL A 17 5.73 -0.49 -0.66
C VAL A 17 4.64 -1.33 -1.31
N PHE A 18 3.41 -0.84 -1.33
CA PHE A 18 2.29 -1.49 -2.01
C PHE A 18 2.55 -1.68 -3.51
N VAL A 19 2.98 -0.62 -4.21
CA VAL A 19 3.32 -0.67 -5.64
C VAL A 19 4.46 -1.64 -5.91
N VAL A 20 5.48 -1.68 -5.05
CA VAL A 20 6.58 -2.64 -5.17
C VAL A 20 6.06 -4.08 -5.15
N SER A 21 5.06 -4.40 -4.33
CA SER A 21 4.47 -5.75 -4.31
C SER A 21 3.81 -6.12 -5.65
N LEU A 22 3.12 -5.16 -6.27
CA LEU A 22 2.48 -5.35 -7.57
C LEU A 22 3.51 -5.47 -8.69
N VAL A 23 4.56 -4.64 -8.68
CA VAL A 23 5.65 -4.71 -9.65
C VAL A 23 6.37 -6.05 -9.55
N LEU A 24 6.68 -6.53 -8.33
CA LEU A 24 7.29 -7.85 -8.13
C LEU A 24 6.42 -8.96 -8.71
N TYR A 25 5.10 -8.90 -8.49
CA TYR A 25 4.17 -9.85 -9.08
C TYR A 25 4.20 -9.80 -10.61
N VAL A 26 4.08 -8.62 -11.22
CA VAL A 26 4.06 -8.48 -12.69
C VAL A 26 5.39 -8.88 -13.32
N VAL A 27 6.52 -8.56 -12.70
CA VAL A 27 7.83 -8.98 -13.19
C VAL A 27 7.93 -10.51 -13.20
N ARG A 28 7.33 -11.19 -12.22
CA ARG A 28 7.32 -12.66 -12.14
C ARG A 28 6.33 -13.31 -13.11
N THR A 29 5.09 -12.83 -13.19
CA THR A 29 4.01 -13.47 -13.96
C THR A 29 3.84 -12.93 -15.37
N ARG A 30 4.40 -11.75 -15.66
CA ARG A 30 4.16 -10.95 -16.87
C ARG A 30 2.69 -10.59 -17.10
N ASP A 31 1.84 -10.76 -16.08
CA ASP A 31 0.43 -10.39 -16.16
C ASP A 31 0.23 -8.94 -15.71
N ILE A 32 0.28 -8.04 -16.69
CA ILE A 32 0.08 -6.60 -16.47
C ILE A 32 -1.40 -6.29 -16.17
N LYS A 33 -2.33 -7.13 -16.64
CA LYS A 33 -3.77 -6.91 -16.40
C LYS A 33 -4.07 -7.01 -14.91
N SER A 34 -3.33 -7.83 -14.17
CA SER A 34 -3.49 -7.98 -12.72
C SER A 34 -3.32 -6.67 -11.95
N ILE A 35 -2.51 -5.71 -12.42
CA ILE A 35 -2.40 -4.39 -11.77
C ILE A 35 -3.74 -3.68 -11.77
N LEU A 36 -4.50 -3.79 -12.86
CA LEU A 36 -5.81 -3.15 -13.00
C LEU A 36 -6.91 -3.89 -12.27
N VAL A 37 -6.72 -5.16 -11.92
CA VAL A 37 -7.70 -5.96 -11.18
C VAL A 37 -7.13 -6.46 -9.86
N PHE A 38 -6.24 -5.69 -9.24
CA PHE A 38 -5.49 -6.15 -8.07
C PHE A 38 -6.37 -6.47 -6.86
N TRP A 39 -7.57 -5.91 -6.82
CA TRP A 39 -8.58 -6.17 -5.80
C TRP A 39 -9.32 -7.51 -6.02
N GLN A 40 -9.22 -8.10 -7.21
CA GLN A 40 -9.83 -9.39 -7.50
C GLN A 40 -8.97 -10.52 -6.93
N SER A 41 -9.61 -11.59 -6.47
CA SER A 41 -8.94 -12.76 -5.89
C SER A 41 -8.12 -13.60 -6.89
N THR A 42 -8.03 -13.16 -8.15
CA THR A 42 -7.29 -13.83 -9.23
C THR A 42 -5.77 -13.65 -9.12
N ILE A 43 -5.30 -12.74 -8.27
CA ILE A 43 -3.85 -12.56 -8.05
C ILE A 43 -3.31 -13.64 -7.12
N GLU A 44 -2.47 -14.51 -7.68
CA GLU A 44 -1.68 -15.47 -6.92
C GLU A 44 -0.36 -14.86 -6.45
N PHE A 45 -0.42 -14.16 -5.31
CA PHE A 45 0.78 -13.66 -4.65
C PHE A 45 1.59 -14.80 -4.00
N THR A 46 2.91 -14.73 -4.12
CA THR A 46 3.79 -15.51 -3.24
C THR A 46 3.72 -14.98 -1.80
N LYS A 47 4.16 -15.79 -0.82
CA LYS A 47 4.18 -15.37 0.61
C LYS A 47 4.88 -14.02 0.82
N ARG A 48 5.98 -13.77 0.09
CA ARG A 48 6.74 -12.52 0.18
C ARG A 48 5.98 -11.35 -0.43
N GLU A 49 5.45 -11.53 -1.64
CA GLU A 49 4.65 -10.49 -2.33
C GLU A 49 3.42 -10.10 -1.49
N PHE A 50 2.73 -11.10 -0.92
CA PHE A 50 1.57 -10.89 -0.07
C PHE A 50 1.91 -10.12 1.21
N LEU A 51 3.05 -10.43 1.84
CA LEU A 51 3.48 -9.73 3.06
C LEU A 51 3.82 -8.27 2.76
N ILE A 52 4.57 -8.01 1.67
CA ILE A 52 4.89 -6.64 1.23
C ILE A 52 3.61 -5.87 0.91
N ASN A 53 2.67 -6.49 0.17
CA ASN A 53 1.36 -5.90 -0.13
C ASN A 53 0.60 -5.53 1.16
N ARG A 54 0.55 -6.45 2.13
CA ARG A 54 -0.14 -6.24 3.40
C ARG A 54 0.50 -5.14 4.25
N VAL A 55 1.82 -5.05 4.26
CA VAL A 55 2.56 -3.99 4.96
C VAL A 55 2.31 -2.63 4.30
N GLY A 56 2.35 -2.55 2.97
CA GLY A 56 2.03 -1.31 2.26
C GLY A 56 0.61 -0.83 2.55
N LEU A 57 -0.37 -1.74 2.46
CA LEU A 57 -1.77 -1.44 2.77
C LEU A 57 -1.97 -1.05 4.23
N SER A 58 -1.35 -1.76 5.19
CA SER A 58 -1.51 -1.41 6.60
C SER A 58 -0.89 -0.05 6.93
N MET A 59 0.25 0.30 6.34
CA MET A 59 0.85 1.63 6.47
C MET A 59 -0.08 2.72 5.94
N MET A 60 -0.70 2.51 4.77
CA MET A 60 -1.67 3.46 4.21
C MET A 60 -2.91 3.62 5.11
N VAL A 61 -3.43 2.52 5.66
CA VAL A 61 -4.55 2.57 6.60
C VAL A 61 -4.19 3.36 7.85
N VAL A 62 -3.00 3.15 8.42
CA VAL A 62 -2.53 3.92 9.58
C VAL A 62 -2.38 5.41 9.23
N ALA A 63 -1.84 5.74 8.06
CA ALA A 63 -1.73 7.13 7.61
C ALA A 63 -3.10 7.81 7.51
N VAL A 64 -4.11 7.12 6.98
CA VAL A 64 -5.48 7.63 6.92
C VAL A 64 -6.07 7.81 8.33
N LEU A 65 -5.86 6.86 9.23
CA LEU A 65 -6.33 6.97 10.62
C LEU A 65 -5.68 8.17 11.34
N LEU A 66 -4.38 8.40 11.14
CA LEU A 66 -3.68 9.57 11.67
C LEU A 66 -4.24 10.86 11.09
N ARG A 67 -4.56 10.89 9.80
CA ARG A 67 -5.20 12.04 9.14
C ARG A 67 -6.57 12.33 9.74
N PHE A 68 -7.38 11.30 9.96
CA PHE A 68 -8.68 11.43 10.62
C PHE A 68 -8.51 11.98 12.05
N TYR A 69 -7.62 11.39 12.84
CA TYR A 69 -7.35 11.86 14.19
C TYR A 69 -6.91 13.33 14.22
N ASN A 70 -5.98 13.71 13.34
CA ASN A 70 -5.46 15.07 13.25
C ASN A 70 -6.49 16.08 12.70
N HIS A 71 -7.55 15.62 12.02
CA HIS A 71 -8.61 16.49 11.51
C HIS A 71 -9.77 16.67 12.50
N PHE A 72 -10.10 15.65 13.29
CA PHE A 72 -11.28 15.63 14.16
C PHE A 72 -10.96 15.85 15.64
N VAL A 73 -9.73 15.59 16.09
CA VAL A 73 -9.36 15.63 17.51
C VAL A 73 -8.33 16.71 17.82
N ALA A 74 -7.38 16.96 16.91
CA ALA A 74 -6.36 18.00 17.04
C ALA A 74 -6.81 19.32 16.38
#